data_AF-A0A538CWU3-F1
#
_entry.id   AF-A0A538CWU3-F1
#
_cell.length_a   1.000
_cell.length_b   1.000
_cell.length_c   1.000
_cell.angle_alpha   90.00
_cell.angle_beta   90.00
_cell.angle_gamma   90.00
#
_symmetry.space_group_name_H-M   'P 1'
#
loop_
_entity.id
_entity.type
_entity.pdbx_description
1 polymer ?
#
loop_
_entity_poly.entity_id
_entity_poly.type
_entity_poly.pdbx_seq_one_letter_code
_entity_poly.pdbx_strand_id
1 'polypeptide(L)'
;MSAKRAATIRADLTRQVKRHPSVITKRWFLRKAGLVQYKLPVTLRLRPDPAPTATADLGASLGSRSIALGGSLAADVVFSDSFDGGALGNVGIEFRESDEQALTTSSIPLLWNTDASGCGLSSGDVAGDNDSLGPGQPFPGGFSASNTVLRTGALRLRVADRGIARSGGQANLFGNIPGKNVSVDVTLSLETVINAIARALDDEDPDTLAQCRQLWTGSTQNSIPGIHLQGRLKISPALLPDGHLRIAKVTVSSPPAMPARVALSACLLPVSTYADGDPGAPADRPCGGPSDPDLGVAPLAAEDGAEVTVAGDISVDQVSVDVIIGDA
;
A
#
# COMPACT_ATOMS: atom_id res chain seq x y z
N MET A 1 -26.20 15.23 -19.92
CA MET A 1 -25.57 14.92 -21.24
C MET A 1 -25.21 13.43 -21.27
N SER A 2 -25.35 12.70 -22.39
CA SER A 2 -24.98 11.27 -22.44
C SER A 2 -23.46 11.07 -22.41
N ALA A 3 -22.97 10.06 -21.67
CA ALA A 3 -21.55 9.71 -21.57
C ALA A 3 -20.88 9.51 -22.95
N LYS A 4 -21.58 8.86 -23.89
CA LYS A 4 -21.09 8.66 -25.26
C LYS A 4 -20.85 9.98 -25.98
N ARG A 5 -21.75 10.95 -25.81
CA ARG A 5 -21.64 12.28 -26.43
C ARG A 5 -20.51 13.10 -25.80
N ALA A 6 -20.32 13.02 -24.49
CA ALA A 6 -19.20 13.64 -23.79
C ALA A 6 -17.85 13.08 -24.26
N ALA A 7 -17.74 11.76 -24.41
CA ALA A 7 -16.53 11.10 -24.92
C ALA A 7 -16.17 11.57 -26.34
N THR A 8 -17.15 11.65 -27.25
CA THR A 8 -16.92 12.15 -28.61
C THR A 8 -16.43 13.59 -28.62
N ILE A 9 -17.03 14.47 -27.82
CA ILE A 9 -16.60 15.86 -27.72
C ILE A 9 -15.19 15.95 -27.15
N ARG A 10 -14.86 15.17 -26.12
CA ARG A 10 -13.51 15.14 -25.55
C ARG A 10 -12.48 14.74 -26.62
N ALA A 11 -12.73 13.66 -27.37
CA ALA A 11 -11.84 13.22 -28.44
C ALA A 11 -11.65 14.29 -29.54
N ASP A 12 -12.72 15.00 -29.90
CA ASP A 12 -12.67 16.11 -30.87
C ASP A 12 -11.82 17.27 -30.35
N LEU A 13 -12.04 17.70 -29.10
CA LEU A 13 -11.28 18.77 -28.46
C LEU A 13 -9.79 18.42 -28.34
N THR A 14 -9.46 17.21 -27.89
CA THR A 14 -8.07 16.73 -27.78
C THR A 14 -7.38 16.76 -29.15
N ARG A 15 -8.07 16.30 -30.21
CA ARG A 15 -7.52 16.32 -31.58
C ARG A 15 -7.24 17.75 -32.05
N GLN A 16 -8.12 18.69 -31.74
CA GLN A 16 -7.96 20.10 -32.13
C GLN A 16 -6.80 20.77 -31.38
N VAL A 17 -6.66 20.53 -30.07
CA VAL A 17 -5.54 21.06 -29.28
C VAL A 17 -4.20 20.50 -29.77
N LYS A 18 -4.12 19.19 -30.06
CA LYS A 18 -2.89 18.57 -30.61
C LYS A 18 -2.46 19.18 -31.94
N ARG A 19 -3.41 19.55 -32.80
CA ARG A 19 -3.10 20.20 -34.09
C ARG A 19 -2.79 21.69 -33.94
N HIS A 20 -3.55 22.40 -33.11
CA HIS A 20 -3.45 23.85 -32.93
C HIS A 20 -3.67 24.22 -31.46
N PRO A 21 -2.61 24.29 -30.64
CA PRO A 21 -2.74 24.55 -29.21
C PRO A 21 -3.45 25.87 -28.85
N SER A 22 -3.38 26.87 -29.72
CA SER A 22 -4.00 28.19 -29.49
C SER A 22 -5.53 28.19 -29.49
N VAL A 23 -6.19 27.10 -29.92
CA VAL A 23 -7.66 26.98 -29.92
C VAL A 23 -8.25 27.08 -28.51
N ILE A 24 -7.46 26.81 -27.46
CA ILE A 24 -7.89 26.91 -26.05
C ILE A 24 -8.35 28.33 -25.67
N THR A 25 -7.88 29.34 -26.39
CA THR A 25 -8.26 30.75 -26.17
C THR A 25 -9.61 31.11 -26.80
N LYS A 26 -10.16 30.25 -27.66
CA LYS A 26 -11.37 30.56 -28.43
C LYS A 26 -12.62 30.29 -27.57
N ARG A 27 -13.57 31.23 -27.58
CA ARG A 27 -14.82 31.14 -26.83
C ARG A 27 -15.63 29.88 -27.13
N TRP A 28 -15.69 29.46 -28.40
CA TRP A 28 -16.42 28.25 -28.79
C TRP A 28 -15.76 26.97 -28.25
N PHE A 29 -14.43 26.97 -28.13
CA PHE A 29 -13.69 25.85 -27.55
C PHE A 29 -13.98 25.76 -26.06
N LEU A 30 -13.86 26.88 -25.33
CA LEU A 30 -14.17 26.94 -23.90
C LEU A 30 -15.62 26.50 -23.60
N ARG A 31 -16.59 26.90 -24.44
CA ARG A 31 -17.99 26.43 -24.31
C ARG A 31 -18.12 24.92 -24.47
N LYS A 32 -17.41 24.29 -25.41
CA LYS A 32 -17.43 22.83 -25.58
C LYS A 32 -16.66 22.10 -24.49
N ALA A 33 -15.52 22.64 -24.08
CA ALA A 33 -14.69 22.10 -23.01
C ALA A 33 -15.44 22.11 -21.67
N GLY A 34 -16.23 23.15 -21.39
CA GLY A 34 -17.09 23.22 -20.20
C GLY A 34 -18.23 22.20 -20.17
N LEU A 35 -18.49 21.45 -21.25
CA LEU A 35 -19.47 20.37 -21.29
C LEU A 35 -18.89 19.01 -20.92
N VAL A 36 -17.58 18.90 -20.75
CA VAL A 36 -16.90 17.65 -20.46
C VAL A 36 -16.05 17.81 -19.20
N GLN A 37 -16.26 16.92 -18.25
CA GLN A 37 -15.39 16.81 -17.07
C GLN A 37 -13.96 16.52 -17.54
N TYR A 38 -12.96 17.21 -16.99
CA TYR A 38 -11.56 16.90 -17.28
C TYR A 38 -11.01 16.00 -16.18
N LYS A 39 -10.43 14.87 -16.56
CA LYS A 39 -9.67 13.99 -15.66
C LYS A 39 -8.20 14.08 -16.05
N LEU A 40 -7.35 14.39 -15.09
CA LEU A 40 -5.91 14.40 -15.25
C LEU A 40 -5.37 13.13 -14.58
N PRO A 41 -4.88 12.14 -15.36
CA PRO A 41 -4.16 11.01 -14.79
C PRO A 41 -2.90 11.48 -14.10
N VAL A 42 -2.74 11.06 -12.85
CA VAL A 42 -1.59 11.37 -12.03
C VAL A 42 -1.07 10.13 -11.33
N THR A 43 0.22 10.18 -11.03
CA THR A 43 0.87 9.27 -10.08
C THR A 43 1.11 10.02 -8.78
N LEU A 44 0.60 9.46 -7.68
CA LEU A 44 0.79 9.96 -6.32
C LEU A 44 1.94 9.17 -5.69
N ARG A 45 3.14 9.76 -5.65
CA ARG A 45 4.34 9.07 -5.17
C ARG A 45 4.73 9.54 -3.77
N LEU A 46 4.95 8.59 -2.86
CA LEU A 46 5.50 8.90 -1.54
C LEU A 46 6.93 9.44 -1.67
N ARG A 47 7.23 10.52 -0.94
CA ARG A 47 8.57 11.09 -0.92
C ARG A 47 9.43 10.33 0.10
N PRO A 48 10.67 9.97 -0.24
CA PRO A 48 11.55 9.22 0.65
C PRO A 48 12.15 10.06 1.78
N ASP A 49 12.03 11.40 1.72
CA ASP A 49 12.60 12.31 2.72
C ASP A 49 11.58 13.39 3.18
N PRO A 50 11.23 13.39 4.49
CA PRO A 50 11.56 12.36 5.47
C PRO A 50 10.93 11.01 5.09
N ALA A 51 11.52 9.90 5.55
CA ALA A 51 11.02 8.56 5.26
C ALA A 51 9.56 8.45 5.72
N PRO A 52 8.62 8.06 4.83
CA PRO A 52 7.23 8.00 5.22
C PRO A 52 6.99 6.78 6.10
N THR A 53 6.33 6.98 7.23
CA THR A 53 6.03 5.91 8.18
C THR A 53 4.54 5.83 8.48
N ALA A 54 4.09 4.65 8.89
CA ALA A 54 2.82 4.44 9.55
C ALA A 54 3.03 3.63 10.82
N THR A 55 2.11 3.81 11.77
CA THR A 55 2.05 3.01 12.98
C THR A 55 0.89 2.03 12.85
N ALA A 56 1.16 0.75 13.08
CA ALA A 56 0.15 -0.28 13.28
C ALA A 56 0.13 -0.70 14.75
N ASP A 57 -0.97 -0.45 15.44
CA ASP A 57 -1.23 -0.95 16.79
C ASP A 57 -2.08 -2.22 16.71
N LEU A 58 -1.45 -3.37 16.97
CA LEU A 58 -2.08 -4.68 16.88
C LEU A 58 -2.68 -5.14 18.21
N GLY A 59 -2.94 -4.20 19.11
CA GLY A 59 -3.59 -4.43 20.40
C GLY A 59 -2.65 -4.96 21.48
N ALA A 60 -3.20 -5.26 22.66
CA ALA A 60 -2.42 -5.56 23.87
C ALA A 60 -1.44 -6.75 23.73
N SER A 61 -1.75 -7.72 22.86
CA SER A 61 -0.93 -8.93 22.70
C SER A 61 0.29 -8.72 21.81
N LEU A 62 0.20 -7.84 20.81
CA LEU A 62 1.25 -7.68 19.80
C LEU A 62 1.90 -6.27 19.86
N GLY A 63 1.19 -5.31 20.45
CA GLY A 63 1.64 -3.93 20.61
C GLY A 63 1.72 -3.16 19.30
N SER A 64 2.37 -1.99 19.36
CA SER A 64 2.51 -1.10 18.21
C SER A 64 3.83 -1.32 17.46
N ARG A 65 3.80 -1.15 16.14
CA ARG A 65 4.95 -1.23 15.24
C ARG A 65 4.98 -0.04 14.30
N SER A 66 6.17 0.51 14.08
CA SER A 66 6.43 1.45 13.00
C SER A 66 6.70 0.69 11.72
N ILE A 67 6.13 1.16 10.63
CA ILE A 67 6.17 0.54 9.30
C ILE A 67 6.70 1.60 8.34
N ALA A 68 7.80 1.31 7.65
CA ALA A 68 8.27 2.17 6.57
C ALA A 68 7.34 2.00 5.37
N LEU A 69 6.98 3.12 4.71
CA LEU A 69 6.14 3.15 3.54
C LEU A 69 6.93 3.63 2.32
N GLY A 70 6.56 3.14 1.15
CA GLY A 70 7.16 3.50 -0.13
C GLY A 70 6.18 3.34 -1.28
N GLY A 71 6.69 3.50 -2.49
CA GLY A 71 5.91 3.29 -3.71
C GLY A 71 5.01 4.47 -4.11
N SER A 72 4.00 4.15 -4.93
CA SER A 72 3.12 5.14 -5.55
C SER A 72 1.74 4.55 -5.83
N LEU A 73 0.75 5.43 -5.99
CA LEU A 73 -0.61 5.08 -6.37
C LEU A 73 -1.03 5.81 -7.63
N ALA A 74 -1.76 5.13 -8.50
CA ALA A 74 -2.42 5.75 -9.63
C ALA A 74 -3.71 6.46 -9.19
N ALA A 75 -3.94 7.66 -9.69
CA ALA A 75 -5.18 8.40 -9.45
C ALA A 75 -5.55 9.29 -10.64
N ASP A 76 -6.79 9.78 -10.63
CA ASP A 76 -7.29 10.84 -11.50
C ASP A 76 -7.63 12.07 -10.64
N VAL A 77 -7.09 13.22 -11.02
CA VAL A 77 -7.60 14.51 -10.55
C VAL A 77 -8.79 14.90 -11.43
N VAL A 78 -9.96 14.96 -10.82
CA VAL A 78 -11.23 15.18 -11.49
C VAL A 78 -11.63 16.64 -11.33
N PHE A 79 -11.58 17.40 -12.41
CA PHE A 79 -12.03 18.78 -12.43
C PHE A 79 -13.51 18.80 -12.75
N SER A 80 -14.30 19.29 -11.79
CA SER A 80 -15.74 19.53 -11.97
C SER A 80 -16.00 20.40 -13.20
N ASP A 81 -17.12 20.16 -13.86
CA ASP A 81 -17.53 21.00 -14.99
C ASP A 81 -17.94 22.41 -14.50
N SER A 82 -18.08 23.36 -15.42
CA SER A 82 -18.40 24.75 -15.08
C SER A 82 -19.81 24.97 -14.51
N PHE A 83 -20.67 23.96 -14.51
CA PHE A 83 -22.05 24.01 -14.04
C PHE A 83 -22.24 23.29 -12.70
N ASP A 84 -21.29 22.44 -12.32
CA ASP A 84 -21.21 21.81 -11.02
C ASP A 84 -20.94 22.88 -9.95
N GLY A 85 -21.83 23.00 -8.97
CA GLY A 85 -21.69 23.97 -7.90
C GLY A 85 -20.42 23.69 -7.09
N GLY A 86 -19.65 24.72 -6.72
CA GLY A 86 -18.41 24.52 -5.97
C GLY A 86 -17.61 25.81 -5.78
N ALA A 87 -16.54 25.73 -4.99
CA ALA A 87 -15.58 26.81 -4.88
C ALA A 87 -14.50 26.66 -5.96
N LEU A 88 -13.91 27.80 -6.34
CA LEU A 88 -12.78 27.83 -7.26
C LEU A 88 -11.65 26.91 -6.77
N GLY A 89 -11.14 26.08 -7.66
CA GLY A 89 -10.03 25.16 -7.38
C GLY A 89 -10.43 23.85 -6.72
N ASN A 90 -11.71 23.59 -6.47
CA ASN A 90 -12.16 22.27 -6.03
C ASN A 90 -11.92 21.22 -7.12
N VAL A 91 -11.34 20.09 -6.71
CA VAL A 91 -11.13 18.91 -7.56
C VAL A 91 -11.48 17.65 -6.79
N GLY A 92 -12.03 16.66 -7.48
CA GLY A 92 -12.15 15.30 -6.98
C GLY A 92 -10.84 14.54 -7.14
N ILE A 93 -10.64 13.54 -6.29
CA ILE A 93 -9.55 12.58 -6.41
C ILE A 93 -10.17 11.20 -6.48
N GLU A 94 -9.89 10.48 -7.57
CA GLU A 94 -10.33 9.10 -7.77
C GLU A 94 -9.09 8.22 -7.88
N PHE A 95 -8.89 7.29 -6.94
CA PHE A 95 -7.78 6.35 -7.03
C PHE A 95 -8.11 5.25 -8.04
N ARG A 96 -7.09 4.80 -8.78
CA ARG A 96 -7.20 3.75 -9.77
C ARG A 96 -6.49 2.50 -9.27
N GLU A 97 -7.09 1.36 -9.57
CA GLU A 97 -6.39 0.08 -9.44
C GLU A 97 -5.23 0.04 -10.44
N SER A 98 -4.11 -0.54 -10.00
CA SER A 98 -2.95 -0.79 -10.85
C SER A 98 -2.17 -2.00 -10.37
N ASP A 99 -1.71 -2.80 -11.33
CA ASP A 99 -0.75 -3.89 -11.09
C ASP A 99 0.69 -3.41 -10.96
N GLU A 100 0.96 -2.13 -11.27
CA GLU A 100 2.31 -1.54 -11.26
C GLU A 100 2.46 -0.55 -10.10
N GLN A 101 1.45 0.30 -9.88
CA GLN A 101 1.46 1.30 -8.81
C GLN A 101 0.78 0.74 -7.54
N ALA A 102 1.61 0.44 -6.54
CA ALA A 102 1.18 0.06 -5.21
C ALA A 102 2.04 0.77 -4.16
N LEU A 103 1.51 0.90 -2.94
CA LEU A 103 2.35 1.22 -1.79
C LEU A 103 3.10 -0.04 -1.36
N THR A 104 4.35 0.13 -0.94
CA THR A 104 5.14 -0.94 -0.35
C THR A 104 5.39 -0.65 1.12
N THR A 105 5.49 -1.71 1.93
CA THR A 105 5.85 -1.60 3.35
C THR A 105 7.21 -2.23 3.61
N SER A 106 7.83 -1.91 4.75
CA SER A 106 8.81 -2.83 5.36
C SER A 106 8.10 -4.08 5.90
N SER A 107 8.88 -5.09 6.30
CA SER A 107 8.37 -6.20 7.10
C SER A 107 7.72 -5.71 8.41
N ILE A 108 6.72 -6.45 8.91
CA ILE A 108 6.06 -6.14 10.19
C ILE A 108 6.35 -7.28 11.18
N PRO A 109 7.06 -7.03 12.30
CA PRO A 109 7.29 -8.04 13.32
C PRO A 109 6.03 -8.28 14.15
N LEU A 110 5.46 -9.48 14.05
CA LEU A 110 4.28 -9.90 14.82
C LEU A 110 4.72 -10.47 16.18
N LEU A 111 5.63 -11.45 16.16
CA LEU A 111 6.30 -12.00 17.34
C LEU A 111 7.81 -11.87 17.13
N TRP A 112 8.48 -11.11 17.99
CA TRP A 112 9.93 -10.93 17.94
C TRP A 112 10.55 -11.44 19.23
N ASN A 113 11.24 -12.57 19.15
CA ASN A 113 12.06 -13.04 20.24
C ASN A 113 13.50 -12.51 20.10
N THR A 114 13.95 -11.72 21.08
CA THR A 114 15.32 -11.21 21.17
C THR A 114 16.36 -12.30 21.41
N ASP A 115 15.95 -13.46 21.91
CA ASP A 115 16.81 -14.63 22.15
C ASP A 115 17.23 -15.32 20.84
N ALA A 116 16.55 -15.02 19.71
CA ALA A 116 16.96 -15.45 18.37
C ALA A 116 18.13 -14.61 17.78
N SER A 117 18.74 -13.74 18.59
CA SER A 117 19.86 -12.86 18.20
C SER A 117 21.12 -13.59 17.74
N GLY A 118 21.30 -14.87 18.11
CA GLY A 118 22.41 -15.71 17.66
C GLY A 118 22.47 -15.94 16.14
N CYS A 119 21.41 -15.61 15.39
CA CYS A 119 21.31 -15.88 13.96
C CYS A 119 21.52 -14.66 13.04
N GLY A 120 22.04 -13.53 13.57
CA GLY A 120 22.30 -12.34 12.74
C GLY A 120 21.03 -11.66 12.20
N LEU A 121 19.94 -11.71 12.97
CA LEU A 121 18.67 -11.08 12.63
C LEU A 121 18.83 -9.56 12.47
N SER A 122 18.47 -9.02 11.30
CA SER A 122 18.31 -7.58 11.12
C SER A 122 16.98 -7.27 10.45
N SER A 123 16.23 -6.33 11.04
CA SER A 123 14.99 -5.87 10.46
C SER A 123 15.24 -5.05 9.20
N GLY A 124 14.48 -5.31 8.13
CA GLY A 124 14.33 -4.38 7.03
C GLY A 124 13.63 -3.12 7.57
N ASP A 125 14.32 -1.99 7.50
CA ASP A 125 13.82 -0.68 7.94
C ASP A 125 13.40 0.21 6.77
N VAL A 126 13.53 -0.30 5.54
CA VAL A 126 13.15 0.39 4.30
C VAL A 126 11.94 -0.30 3.65
N ALA A 127 11.10 0.49 3.01
CA ALA A 127 9.94 -0.02 2.30
C ALA A 127 10.33 -0.89 1.10
N GLY A 128 9.74 -2.08 0.99
CA GLY A 128 10.08 -3.08 -0.01
C GLY A 128 11.13 -4.09 0.45
N ASP A 129 11.84 -3.81 1.55
CA ASP A 129 12.85 -4.72 2.08
C ASP A 129 12.20 -5.77 2.99
N ASN A 130 12.56 -7.03 2.75
CA ASN A 130 12.37 -8.10 3.70
C ASN A 130 13.50 -8.08 4.73
N ASP A 131 13.26 -8.63 5.92
CA ASP A 131 14.31 -8.78 6.91
C ASP A 131 15.42 -9.71 6.40
N SER A 132 16.66 -9.39 6.72
CA SER A 132 17.74 -10.37 6.63
C SER A 132 17.67 -11.24 7.87
N LEU A 133 17.15 -12.44 7.67
CA LEU A 133 17.01 -13.41 8.73
C LEU A 133 18.26 -14.33 8.82
N GLY A 134 19.12 -14.45 7.81
CA GLY A 134 20.38 -15.24 7.87
C GLY A 134 20.23 -16.67 7.33
N PRO A 135 21.34 -17.45 7.19
CA PRO A 135 21.40 -18.65 6.34
C PRO A 135 20.46 -19.80 6.76
N GLY A 136 19.85 -20.50 5.79
CA GLY A 136 18.92 -21.64 6.01
C GLY A 136 19.48 -23.02 5.61
N GLN A 137 19.08 -24.09 6.34
CA GLN A 137 19.39 -25.52 6.08
C GLN A 137 18.09 -26.40 6.15
N PRO A 138 18.03 -27.60 5.52
CA PRO A 138 16.84 -28.49 5.43
C PRO A 138 16.60 -29.45 6.62
N PHE A 139 15.32 -29.75 6.91
CA PHE A 139 14.70 -30.25 8.17
C PHE A 139 15.18 -31.64 8.69
N PRO A 140 15.45 -31.80 10.01
CA PRO A 140 14.78 -32.87 10.77
C PRO A 140 14.49 -32.49 12.24
N GLY A 141 13.25 -32.16 12.63
CA GLY A 141 12.92 -31.93 14.05
C GLY A 141 11.67 -31.09 14.31
N GLY A 142 11.05 -31.23 15.49
CA GLY A 142 9.81 -30.54 15.90
C GLY A 142 10.03 -29.12 16.44
N PHE A 143 8.95 -28.33 16.52
CA PHE A 143 8.97 -26.91 16.92
C PHE A 143 8.82 -26.71 18.44
N SER A 144 9.60 -25.80 19.05
CA SER A 144 9.33 -25.22 20.38
C SER A 144 9.00 -23.72 20.27
N ALA A 145 7.95 -23.27 20.97
CA ALA A 145 7.43 -21.90 20.87
C ALA A 145 8.40 -20.84 21.40
N SER A 146 9.32 -21.23 22.28
CA SER A 146 10.35 -20.37 22.85
C SER A 146 11.31 -19.82 21.80
N ASN A 147 11.51 -20.50 20.67
CA ASN A 147 12.51 -20.13 19.68
C ASN A 147 11.92 -19.61 18.38
N THR A 148 10.66 -19.16 18.39
CA THR A 148 9.93 -18.80 17.18
C THR A 148 9.87 -17.30 16.95
N VAL A 149 10.25 -16.85 15.74
CA VAL A 149 10.03 -15.48 15.25
C VAL A 149 8.95 -15.53 14.16
N LEU A 150 7.94 -14.66 14.25
CA LEU A 150 6.85 -14.57 13.28
C LEU A 150 6.73 -13.13 12.74
N ARG A 151 6.81 -12.98 11.41
CA ARG A 151 6.74 -11.66 10.75
C ARG A 151 6.00 -11.75 9.44
N THR A 152 5.57 -10.61 8.92
CA THR A 152 5.17 -10.47 7.52
C THR A 152 6.38 -10.19 6.64
N GLY A 153 6.32 -10.57 5.36
CA GLY A 153 7.20 -9.97 4.35
C GLY A 153 6.85 -8.50 4.10
N ALA A 154 7.63 -7.81 3.27
CA ALA A 154 7.26 -6.51 2.72
C ALA A 154 5.91 -6.63 2.00
N LEU A 155 4.91 -5.88 2.47
CA LEU A 155 3.56 -5.95 1.95
C LEU A 155 3.41 -5.03 0.76
N ARG A 156 2.62 -5.48 -0.21
CA ARG A 156 2.23 -4.69 -1.38
C ARG A 156 0.77 -4.30 -1.26
N LEU A 157 0.53 -3.02 -0.97
CA LEU A 157 -0.81 -2.46 -0.75
C LEU A 157 -1.33 -1.83 -2.05
N ARG A 158 -2.32 -2.46 -2.67
CA ARG A 158 -2.99 -1.98 -3.89
C ARG A 158 -4.28 -1.27 -3.53
N VAL A 159 -4.78 -0.42 -4.43
CA VAL A 159 -6.12 0.18 -4.30
C VAL A 159 -7.17 -0.92 -4.50
N ALA A 160 -8.05 -1.11 -3.53
CA ALA A 160 -9.13 -2.09 -3.63
C ALA A 160 -10.20 -1.66 -4.64
N ASP A 161 -10.56 -2.54 -5.59
CA ASP A 161 -11.53 -2.26 -6.68
C ASP A 161 -13.00 -2.52 -6.27
N ARG A 162 -13.26 -3.40 -5.31
CA ARG A 162 -14.61 -3.97 -5.13
C ARG A 162 -15.17 -3.87 -3.71
N GLY A 163 -16.17 -3.00 -3.53
CA GLY A 163 -17.20 -3.14 -2.49
C GLY A 163 -16.80 -2.92 -1.02
N ILE A 164 -15.51 -2.82 -0.71
CA ILE A 164 -15.01 -2.74 0.68
C ILE A 164 -15.08 -1.30 1.23
N ALA A 165 -14.79 -0.31 0.39
CA ALA A 165 -15.18 1.11 0.47
C ALA A 165 -14.53 1.82 -0.71
N ARG A 166 -15.15 2.88 -1.26
CA ARG A 166 -14.56 3.58 -2.42
C ARG A 166 -13.37 4.42 -1.97
N SER A 167 -12.20 4.15 -2.55
CA SER A 167 -11.05 5.04 -2.47
C SER A 167 -11.33 6.33 -3.24
N GLY A 168 -11.09 7.47 -2.62
CA GLY A 168 -11.27 8.77 -3.26
C GLY A 168 -11.35 9.91 -2.27
N GLY A 169 -11.65 11.09 -2.78
CA GLY A 169 -11.83 12.27 -1.95
C GLY A 169 -11.86 13.55 -2.75
N GLN A 170 -11.45 14.62 -2.09
CA GLN A 170 -11.47 15.96 -2.67
C GLN A 170 -10.26 16.77 -2.22
N ALA A 171 -9.89 17.73 -3.05
CA ALA A 171 -8.89 18.72 -2.72
C ALA A 171 -9.32 20.11 -3.23
N ASN A 172 -8.69 21.14 -2.69
CA ASN A 172 -8.75 22.49 -3.24
C ASN A 172 -7.34 22.96 -3.62
N LEU A 173 -7.19 23.42 -4.85
CA LEU A 173 -5.91 23.82 -5.43
C LEU A 173 -5.40 25.18 -4.92
N PHE A 174 -6.28 26.03 -4.38
CA PHE A 174 -6.00 27.43 -4.06
C PHE A 174 -6.22 27.78 -2.59
N GLY A 175 -6.56 26.81 -1.75
CA GLY A 175 -6.85 27.05 -0.34
C GLY A 175 -7.49 25.82 0.30
N ASN A 176 -8.37 26.05 1.25
CA ASN A 176 -9.08 24.97 1.92
C ASN A 176 -10.31 24.52 1.13
N ILE A 177 -10.68 23.26 1.32
CA ILE A 177 -11.96 22.73 0.86
C ILE A 177 -13.07 23.50 1.60
N PRO A 178 -14.13 23.99 0.91
CA PRO A 178 -15.24 24.68 1.56
C PRO A 178 -15.83 23.88 2.71
N GLY A 179 -15.98 24.52 3.87
CA GLY A 179 -16.47 23.87 5.10
C GLY A 179 -15.44 23.00 5.82
N LYS A 180 -14.18 22.96 5.38
CA LYS A 180 -13.09 22.23 6.05
C LYS A 180 -11.89 23.15 6.29
N ASN A 181 -11.05 22.79 7.26
CA ASN A 181 -9.80 23.50 7.58
C ASN A 181 -8.57 22.88 6.90
N VAL A 182 -8.80 22.04 5.89
CA VAL A 182 -7.79 21.28 5.16
C VAL A 182 -7.98 21.49 3.67
N SER A 183 -6.92 21.34 2.88
CA SER A 183 -7.00 21.48 1.43
C SER A 183 -7.05 20.12 0.72
N VAL A 184 -6.83 19.02 1.43
CA VAL A 184 -6.96 17.65 0.93
C VAL A 184 -7.66 16.83 1.99
N ASP A 185 -8.65 16.04 1.57
CA ASP A 185 -9.35 15.07 2.39
C ASP A 185 -9.68 13.86 1.52
N VAL A 186 -9.02 12.74 1.81
CA VAL A 186 -9.12 11.49 1.04
C VAL A 186 -9.30 10.29 1.95
N THR A 187 -9.94 9.27 1.40
CA THR A 187 -10.09 7.96 2.02
C THR A 187 -9.49 6.93 1.08
N LEU A 188 -8.62 6.08 1.61
CA LEU A 188 -8.05 4.95 0.90
C LEU A 188 -8.65 3.65 1.45
N SER A 189 -8.97 2.75 0.54
CA SER A 189 -9.24 1.35 0.84
C SER A 189 -8.23 0.54 0.06
N LEU A 190 -7.40 -0.21 0.78
CA LEU A 190 -6.30 -0.97 0.22
C LEU A 190 -6.56 -2.46 0.33
N GLU A 191 -5.93 -3.23 -0.53
CA GLU A 191 -5.86 -4.69 -0.45
C GLU A 191 -4.40 -5.14 -0.44
N THR A 192 -4.13 -6.24 0.25
CA THR A 192 -2.80 -6.85 0.28
C THR A 192 -2.93 -8.34 0.47
N VAL A 193 -1.97 -9.08 -0.05
CA VAL A 193 -1.78 -10.48 0.30
C VAL A 193 -0.83 -10.53 1.48
N ILE A 194 -1.17 -11.31 2.52
CA ILE A 194 -0.34 -11.51 3.70
C ILE A 194 0.05 -12.96 3.78
N ASN A 195 1.35 -13.19 3.82
CA ASN A 195 2.00 -14.43 4.21
C ASN A 195 2.97 -14.10 5.35
N ALA A 196 3.28 -15.10 6.18
CA ALA A 196 4.21 -14.93 7.28
C ALA A 196 5.50 -15.71 7.05
N ILE A 197 6.60 -15.20 7.61
CA ILE A 197 7.84 -15.94 7.76
C ILE A 197 7.89 -16.43 9.20
N ALA A 198 7.93 -17.75 9.35
CA ALA A 198 8.20 -18.40 10.62
C ALA A 198 9.67 -18.83 10.66
N ARG A 199 10.34 -18.53 11.77
CA ARG A 199 11.68 -19.03 12.05
C ARG A 199 11.66 -19.88 13.30
N ALA A 200 12.31 -21.04 13.28
CA ALA A 200 12.53 -21.86 14.47
C ALA A 200 14.03 -22.05 14.71
N LEU A 201 14.45 -21.95 15.97
CA LEU A 201 15.78 -22.37 16.41
C LEU A 201 15.67 -23.79 16.98
N ASP A 202 16.59 -24.64 16.57
CA ASP A 202 16.77 -25.96 17.19
C ASP A 202 17.33 -25.78 18.61
N ASP A 203 16.91 -26.63 19.54
CA ASP A 203 17.27 -26.55 20.97
C ASP A 203 18.60 -27.27 21.28
N GLU A 204 19.28 -27.88 20.29
CA GLU A 204 20.41 -28.79 20.55
C GLU A 204 21.81 -28.15 20.71
N ASP A 205 22.10 -26.91 20.29
CA ASP A 205 23.37 -26.24 20.69
C ASP A 205 23.39 -24.72 20.38
N PRO A 206 23.42 -23.80 21.37
CA PRO A 206 23.33 -22.35 21.15
C PRO A 206 24.53 -21.70 20.44
N ASP A 207 25.66 -22.40 20.30
CA ASP A 207 26.93 -21.82 19.78
C ASP A 207 27.18 -22.07 18.28
N THR A 208 26.24 -22.69 17.54
CA THR A 208 26.40 -22.90 16.08
C THR A 208 25.43 -22.05 15.27
N LEU A 209 25.97 -21.14 14.43
CA LEU A 209 25.24 -20.35 13.41
C LEU A 209 24.48 -21.19 12.35
N ALA A 210 24.47 -22.52 12.49
CA ALA A 210 24.04 -23.49 11.48
C ALA A 210 22.59 -23.97 11.62
N GLN A 211 21.81 -23.50 12.60
CA GLN A 211 20.56 -24.15 12.99
C GLN A 211 19.29 -23.31 12.80
N CYS A 212 19.39 -22.14 12.16
CA CYS A 212 18.28 -21.23 12.10
C CYS A 212 17.44 -21.44 10.82
N ARG A 213 16.28 -22.12 10.92
CA ARG A 213 15.46 -22.51 9.77
C ARG A 213 14.33 -21.53 9.52
N GLN A 214 14.06 -21.23 8.26
CA GLN A 214 13.02 -20.28 7.86
C GLN A 214 12.00 -20.93 6.92
N LEU A 215 10.73 -20.62 7.15
CA LEU A 215 9.60 -21.18 6.44
C LEU A 215 8.62 -20.08 6.06
N TRP A 216 8.07 -20.16 4.86
CA TRP A 216 6.92 -19.35 4.47
C TRP A 216 5.63 -20.05 4.89
N THR A 217 4.71 -19.30 5.50
CA THR A 217 3.32 -19.76 5.65
C THR A 217 2.53 -19.54 4.37
N GLY A 218 1.35 -20.13 4.30
CA GLY A 218 0.38 -19.82 3.24
C GLY A 218 0.00 -18.34 3.24
N SER A 219 -0.71 -17.93 2.19
CA SER A 219 -1.16 -16.56 1.98
C SER A 219 -2.66 -16.38 2.21
N THR A 220 -3.04 -15.19 2.64
CA THR A 220 -4.44 -14.74 2.73
C THR A 220 -4.60 -13.36 2.12
N GLN A 221 -5.70 -13.12 1.40
CA GLN A 221 -6.01 -11.79 0.91
C GLN A 221 -6.73 -10.99 2.00
N ASN A 222 -6.21 -9.80 2.26
CA ASN A 222 -6.65 -8.91 3.30
C ASN A 222 -7.12 -7.58 2.73
N SER A 223 -8.08 -6.96 3.38
CA SER A 223 -8.60 -5.65 3.01
C SER A 223 -8.46 -4.66 4.15
N ILE A 224 -8.02 -3.46 3.82
CA ILE A 224 -7.72 -2.37 4.73
C ILE A 224 -8.60 -1.17 4.32
N PRO A 225 -9.89 -1.16 4.68
CA PRO A 225 -10.79 -0.06 4.36
C PRO A 225 -10.55 1.19 5.21
N GLY A 226 -10.99 2.34 4.72
CA GLY A 226 -11.25 3.50 5.57
C GLY A 226 -10.01 4.19 6.12
N ILE A 227 -8.87 4.13 5.43
CA ILE A 227 -7.69 4.93 5.77
C ILE A 227 -7.98 6.38 5.40
N HIS A 228 -8.44 7.15 6.38
CA HIS A 228 -8.74 8.57 6.22
C HIS A 228 -7.48 9.41 6.38
N LEU A 229 -7.21 10.27 5.40
CA LEU A 229 -6.04 11.14 5.36
C LEU A 229 -6.48 12.57 5.07
N GLN A 230 -5.98 13.51 5.86
CA GLN A 230 -6.23 14.92 5.69
C GLN A 230 -4.94 15.71 5.69
N GLY A 231 -4.93 16.86 5.01
CA GLY A 231 -3.78 17.75 5.07
C GLY A 231 -3.79 18.89 4.07
N ARG A 232 -2.60 19.18 3.55
CA ARG A 232 -2.30 20.37 2.77
C ARG A 232 -1.73 20.04 1.40
N LEU A 233 -2.11 20.84 0.41
CA LEU A 233 -1.65 20.79 -0.96
C LEU A 233 -0.97 22.12 -1.27
N LYS A 234 0.19 22.02 -1.92
CA LYS A 234 0.93 23.16 -2.45
C LYS A 234 1.22 22.90 -3.92
N ILE A 235 0.77 23.82 -4.78
CA ILE A 235 1.20 23.84 -6.18
C ILE A 235 2.69 24.17 -6.19
N SER A 236 3.51 23.23 -6.64
CA SER A 236 4.97 23.36 -6.63
C SER A 236 5.56 22.55 -7.78
N PRO A 237 5.49 23.07 -9.01
CA PRO A 237 6.01 22.41 -10.19
C PRO A 237 7.51 22.17 -10.07
N ALA A 238 7.98 20.99 -10.47
CA ALA A 238 9.40 20.67 -10.55
C ALA A 238 9.65 19.49 -11.49
N LEU A 239 10.79 19.50 -12.17
CA LEU A 239 11.32 18.30 -12.82
C LEU A 239 12.02 17.44 -11.76
N LEU A 240 11.61 16.18 -11.66
CA LEU A 240 12.17 15.23 -10.72
C LEU A 240 13.42 14.56 -11.32
N PRO A 241 14.32 13.96 -10.50
CA PRO A 241 15.55 13.33 -10.99
C PRO A 241 15.34 12.18 -11.99
N ASP A 242 14.18 11.54 -11.95
CA ASP A 242 13.71 10.51 -12.87
C ASP A 242 13.13 11.07 -14.18
N GLY A 243 13.21 12.39 -14.40
CA GLY A 243 12.69 13.08 -15.57
C GLY A 243 11.18 13.34 -15.55
N HIS A 244 10.48 12.99 -14.47
CA HIS A 244 9.03 13.17 -14.39
C HIS A 244 8.66 14.57 -13.91
N LEU A 245 7.53 15.10 -14.39
CA LEU A 245 7.03 16.42 -13.99
C LEU A 245 6.11 16.29 -12.78
N ARG A 246 6.58 16.79 -11.63
CA ARG A 246 5.71 17.06 -10.48
C ARG A 246 4.97 18.38 -10.71
N ILE A 247 3.69 18.42 -10.35
CA ILE A 247 2.87 19.63 -10.33
C ILE A 247 2.55 20.16 -8.93
N ALA A 248 2.44 19.27 -7.95
CA ALA A 248 2.08 19.64 -6.59
C ALA A 248 2.78 18.73 -5.58
N LYS A 249 2.91 19.26 -4.37
CA LYS A 249 3.25 18.50 -3.17
C LYS A 249 2.05 18.46 -2.27
N VAL A 250 1.76 17.29 -1.73
CA VAL A 250 0.70 17.06 -0.76
C VAL A 250 1.32 16.52 0.52
N THR A 251 0.93 17.06 1.66
CA THR A 251 1.34 16.56 2.97
C THR A 251 0.08 16.16 3.71
N VAL A 252 -0.02 14.89 4.10
CA VAL A 252 -1.21 14.31 4.73
C VAL A 252 -0.83 13.43 5.90
N SER A 253 -1.76 13.24 6.83
CA SER A 253 -1.67 12.28 7.94
C SER A 253 -3.06 11.78 8.28
N SER A 254 -3.13 10.73 9.10
CA SER A 254 -4.40 10.35 9.72
C SER A 254 -4.88 11.48 10.65
N PRO A 255 -6.17 11.87 10.61
CA PRO A 255 -6.73 12.81 11.56
C PRO A 255 -6.64 12.27 13.00
N PRO A 256 -6.48 13.15 14.02
CA PRO A 256 -6.50 12.73 15.42
C PRO A 256 -7.78 11.95 15.75
N ALA A 257 -7.64 10.87 16.50
CA ALA A 257 -8.75 9.99 16.94
C ALA A 257 -9.55 9.31 15.80
N MET A 258 -9.02 9.30 14.57
CA MET A 258 -9.60 8.54 13.45
C MET A 258 -8.59 7.54 12.84
N PRO A 259 -8.02 6.61 13.64
CA PRO A 259 -7.23 5.53 13.07
C PRO A 259 -8.11 4.61 12.23
N ALA A 260 -7.54 4.03 11.18
CA ALA A 260 -8.20 3.01 10.39
C ALA A 260 -8.27 1.73 11.22
N ARG A 261 -9.48 1.23 11.48
CA ARG A 261 -9.71 -0.06 12.14
C ARG A 261 -9.53 -1.17 11.12
N VAL A 262 -8.67 -2.13 11.42
CA VAL A 262 -8.31 -3.22 10.51
C VAL A 262 -8.44 -4.56 11.19
N ALA A 263 -8.75 -5.59 10.40
CA ALA A 263 -8.64 -6.98 10.80
C ALA A 263 -7.81 -7.69 9.73
N LEU A 264 -6.66 -8.21 10.13
CA LEU A 264 -5.69 -8.84 9.26
C LEU A 264 -5.60 -10.32 9.61
N SER A 265 -5.77 -11.15 8.61
CA SER A 265 -5.61 -12.58 8.65
C SER A 265 -4.25 -13.02 8.16
N ALA A 266 -3.75 -14.14 8.70
CA ALA A 266 -2.53 -14.80 8.25
C ALA A 266 -2.63 -16.31 8.47
N CYS A 267 -2.01 -17.10 7.58
CA CYS A 267 -1.92 -18.54 7.78
C CYS A 267 -0.89 -18.89 8.87
N LEU A 268 -1.19 -19.92 9.65
CA LEU A 268 -0.33 -20.43 10.72
C LEU A 268 0.62 -21.56 10.25
N LEU A 269 0.30 -22.24 9.15
CA LEU A 269 1.03 -23.42 8.69
C LEU A 269 2.06 -23.09 7.60
N PRO A 270 3.27 -23.66 7.69
CA PRO A 270 4.30 -23.50 6.65
C PRO A 270 3.94 -24.30 5.39
N VAL A 271 4.23 -23.72 4.22
CA VAL A 271 3.96 -24.32 2.91
C VAL A 271 5.22 -24.51 2.06
N SER A 272 6.29 -23.75 2.32
CA SER A 272 7.60 -23.92 1.67
C SER A 272 8.75 -23.46 2.57
N THR A 273 9.96 -23.94 2.28
CA THR A 273 11.18 -23.36 2.87
C THR A 273 11.42 -21.96 2.33
N TYR A 274 11.97 -21.08 3.16
CA TYR A 274 12.50 -19.80 2.71
C TYR A 274 13.92 -20.00 2.18
N ALA A 275 14.17 -19.64 0.92
CA ALA A 275 15.51 -19.57 0.35
C ALA A 275 15.99 -18.11 0.37
N ASP A 276 17.20 -17.88 0.88
CA ASP A 276 17.78 -16.53 0.95
C ASP A 276 17.77 -15.86 -0.44
N GLY A 277 17.16 -14.68 -0.52
CA GLY A 277 17.11 -13.88 -1.74
C GLY A 277 16.00 -14.25 -2.72
N ASP A 278 15.07 -15.14 -2.36
CA ASP A 278 13.82 -15.31 -3.13
C ASP A 278 12.88 -14.11 -2.84
N PRO A 279 12.64 -13.23 -3.83
CA PRO A 279 11.84 -12.02 -3.61
C PRO A 279 10.34 -12.31 -3.46
N GLY A 280 9.90 -13.55 -3.67
CA GLY A 280 8.49 -13.93 -3.62
C GLY A 280 8.22 -15.07 -2.65
N ALA A 281 7.47 -14.79 -1.59
CA ALA A 281 6.69 -15.85 -0.96
C ALA A 281 5.76 -16.48 -2.01
N PRO A 282 5.35 -17.76 -1.87
CA PRO A 282 4.33 -18.34 -2.74
C PRO A 282 2.97 -17.66 -2.48
N ALA A 283 2.79 -16.47 -3.06
CA ALA A 283 1.60 -15.62 -2.87
C ALA A 283 0.31 -16.32 -3.33
N ASP A 284 0.43 -17.36 -4.15
CA ASP A 284 -0.68 -18.15 -4.70
C ASP A 284 -1.03 -19.39 -3.85
N ARG A 285 -0.34 -19.66 -2.73
CA ARG A 285 -0.64 -20.82 -1.87
C ARG A 285 -1.56 -20.42 -0.72
N PRO A 286 -2.89 -20.66 -0.80
CA PRO A 286 -3.82 -20.33 0.27
C PRO A 286 -3.57 -21.17 1.53
N CYS A 287 -4.13 -20.75 2.67
CA CYS A 287 -4.13 -21.57 3.88
C CYS A 287 -4.68 -22.98 3.60
N GLY A 288 -3.99 -24.03 4.07
CA GLY A 288 -4.39 -25.42 3.84
C GLY A 288 -4.09 -25.96 2.42
N GLY A 289 -3.32 -25.22 1.60
CA GLY A 289 -2.77 -25.74 0.35
C GLY A 289 -1.73 -26.85 0.58
N PRO A 290 -1.33 -27.61 -0.47
CA PRO A 290 -0.30 -28.63 -0.32
C PRO A 290 0.97 -27.99 0.24
N SER A 291 1.67 -28.66 1.15
CA SER A 291 3.02 -28.31 1.61
C SER A 291 4.06 -28.86 0.63
N ASP A 292 5.25 -28.26 0.62
CA ASP A 292 6.41 -28.89 -0.01
C ASP A 292 6.72 -30.23 0.69
N PRO A 293 6.82 -31.36 -0.05
CA PRO A 293 7.11 -32.67 0.54
C PRO A 293 8.39 -32.70 1.38
N ASP A 294 9.37 -31.84 1.08
CA ASP A 294 10.64 -31.75 1.82
C ASP A 294 10.50 -31.13 3.21
N LEU A 295 9.33 -30.53 3.52
CA LEU A 295 9.03 -30.03 4.86
C LEU A 295 8.67 -31.13 5.85
N GLY A 296 8.29 -32.33 5.40
CA GLY A 296 7.81 -33.40 6.27
C GLY A 296 6.53 -33.06 7.06
N VAL A 297 5.87 -31.95 6.73
CA VAL A 297 4.60 -31.53 7.32
C VAL A 297 3.47 -32.06 6.45
N ALA A 298 2.59 -32.90 7.02
CA ALA A 298 1.43 -33.41 6.29
C ALA A 298 0.54 -32.23 5.82
N PRO A 299 0.05 -32.24 4.56
CA PRO A 299 -0.92 -31.25 4.12
C PRO A 299 -2.18 -31.41 4.97
N LEU A 300 -2.50 -30.40 5.78
CA LEU A 300 -3.76 -30.36 6.51
C LEU A 300 -4.85 -29.90 5.54
N ALA A 301 -6.00 -30.57 5.57
CA ALA A 301 -7.18 -30.04 4.91
C ALA A 301 -7.45 -28.62 5.45
N ALA A 302 -8.02 -27.73 4.64
CA ALA A 302 -8.44 -26.41 5.08
C ALA A 302 -9.54 -26.53 6.15
N GLU A 303 -9.15 -26.86 7.39
CA GLU A 303 -10.02 -26.95 8.55
C GLU A 303 -9.91 -25.66 9.38
N ASP A 304 -10.93 -25.43 10.19
CA ASP A 304 -10.98 -24.35 11.18
C ASP A 304 -9.71 -24.37 12.05
N GLY A 305 -8.93 -23.28 12.02
CA GLY A 305 -7.70 -23.12 12.81
C GLY A 305 -6.39 -23.02 12.00
N ALA A 306 -6.42 -23.11 10.66
CA ALA A 306 -5.24 -22.86 9.82
C ALA A 306 -4.89 -21.36 9.66
N GLU A 307 -5.80 -20.47 10.05
CA GLU A 307 -5.70 -19.02 9.92
C GLU A 307 -5.91 -18.36 11.29
N VAL A 308 -5.17 -17.28 11.54
CA VAL A 308 -5.38 -16.40 12.68
C VAL A 308 -5.74 -15.00 12.17
N THR A 309 -6.71 -14.37 12.82
CA THR A 309 -7.08 -12.98 12.55
C THR A 309 -6.69 -12.11 13.73
N VAL A 310 -6.01 -11.01 13.45
CA VAL A 310 -5.61 -9.97 14.40
C VAL A 310 -6.30 -8.68 14.03
N ALA A 311 -7.01 -8.09 14.99
CA ALA A 311 -7.57 -6.75 14.83
C ALA A 311 -6.58 -5.70 15.37
N GLY A 312 -6.58 -4.53 14.74
CA GLY A 312 -5.71 -3.43 15.13
C GLY A 312 -6.12 -2.10 14.51
N ASP A 313 -5.28 -1.10 14.79
CA ASP A 313 -5.43 0.27 14.34
C ASP A 313 -4.24 0.68 13.49
N ILE A 314 -4.50 1.31 12.35
CA ILE A 314 -3.47 1.90 11.51
C ILE A 314 -3.62 3.42 11.54
N SER A 315 -2.55 4.11 11.90
CA SER A 315 -2.43 5.56 11.76
C SER A 315 -1.22 5.91 10.93
N VAL A 316 -1.42 6.76 9.93
CA VAL A 316 -0.35 7.24 9.05
C VAL A 316 0.22 8.53 9.64
N ASP A 317 1.53 8.56 9.83
CA ASP A 317 2.23 9.77 10.26
C ASP A 317 2.17 10.85 9.16
N GLN A 318 2.75 12.02 9.41
CA GLN A 318 2.80 13.04 8.37
C GLN A 318 3.68 12.61 7.20
N VAL A 319 3.05 12.20 6.10
CA VAL A 319 3.72 11.79 4.86
C VAL A 319 3.66 12.90 3.82
N SER A 320 4.71 12.99 3.01
CA SER A 320 4.75 13.88 1.85
C SER A 320 4.61 13.10 0.55
N VAL A 321 3.80 13.61 -0.36
CA VAL A 321 3.45 12.98 -1.63
C VAL A 321 3.73 13.96 -2.77
N ASP A 322 4.43 13.51 -3.79
CA ASP A 322 4.57 14.22 -5.05
C ASP A 322 3.42 13.83 -5.99
N VAL A 323 2.72 14.83 -6.54
CA VAL A 323 1.70 14.64 -7.58
C VAL A 323 2.36 14.82 -8.94
N ILE A 324 2.48 13.72 -9.67
CA ILE A 324 3.20 13.63 -10.94
C ILE A 324 2.20 13.48 -12.08
N ILE A 325 2.39 14.20 -13.19
CA ILE A 325 1.51 14.06 -14.36
C ILE A 325 1.84 12.75 -15.10
N GLY A 326 0.79 12.01 -15.46
CA GLY A 326 0.87 10.83 -16.31
C GLY A 326 0.87 9.51 -15.55
N ASP A 327 0.71 8.45 -16.33
CA ASP A 327 0.86 7.06 -15.90
C ASP A 327 2.32 6.70 -16.19
N ALA A 328 3.00 6.09 -15.20
CA ALA A 328 4.26 5.41 -15.48
C ALA A 328 3.98 4.26 -16.45
#